data_AF-A0A1U8LAA2-F1
#
_entry.id   AF-A0A1U8LAA2-F1
#
_cell.length_a   1.000
_cell.length_b   1.000
_cell.length_c   1.000
_cell.angle_alpha   90.00
_cell.angle_beta   90.00
_cell.angle_gamma   90.00
#
_symmetry.space_group_name_H-M   'P 1'
#
loop_
_entity.id
_entity.type
_entity.pdbx_description
1 polymer ?
#
loop_
_entity_poly.entity_id
_entity_poly.type
_entity_poly.pdbx_seq_one_letter_code
_entity_poly.pdbx_strand_id
1 'polypeptide(L)'
;MVTTHSTDSDFVKPTGSVFLGDLVVTSFPRHEVVKLDTDLFIQWQQQIRLILRGYGLLGFIDGTFTAPPRFVQSFDGALVTNPSASIFDQQDNLLTSWLLSTISSSFLSSFTDVQTAGDVWIMANNLFAADTTAKQSQLRHELHSLRKGNLSIQLYVDKIKTLCALLAASGSPTSEAERTVVLLAGLSSEFEAIVSHASLSPVSLPFQQLVDALIEYEARQICSI
;
A
#
# COMPACT_ATOMS: atom_id res chain seq x y z
N MET A 1 33.16 58.29 -11.99
CA MET A 1 33.54 56.87 -11.86
C MET A 1 32.82 56.29 -10.64
N VAL A 2 31.56 55.89 -10.81
CA VAL A 2 30.81 54.99 -9.91
C VAL A 2 29.80 54.24 -10.78
N THR A 3 29.80 52.93 -10.58
CA THR A 3 29.06 51.81 -11.14
C THR A 3 27.54 51.88 -10.98
N THR A 4 26.80 51.30 -11.93
CA THR A 4 25.56 50.55 -11.62
C THR A 4 25.49 49.29 -12.48
N HIS A 5 25.25 48.19 -11.78
CA HIS A 5 25.34 46.82 -12.22
C HIS A 5 24.24 46.44 -13.21
N SER A 6 24.64 45.67 -14.22
CA SER A 6 23.73 44.80 -14.96
C SER A 6 23.27 43.71 -13.99
N THR A 7 21.98 43.70 -13.70
CA THR A 7 21.35 42.61 -12.94
C THR A 7 20.64 41.75 -13.98
N ASP A 8 21.24 40.59 -14.26
CA ASP A 8 20.57 39.46 -14.89
C ASP A 8 19.26 39.21 -14.15
N SER A 9 18.13 39.39 -14.83
CA SER A 9 16.88 38.79 -14.38
C SER A 9 16.98 37.31 -14.67
N ASP A 10 17.44 36.56 -13.67
CA ASP A 10 17.31 35.12 -13.59
C ASP A 10 15.84 34.74 -13.85
N PHE A 11 15.61 34.19 -15.04
CA PHE A 11 14.36 33.57 -15.41
C PHE A 11 14.16 32.34 -14.51
N VAL A 12 13.29 32.47 -13.52
CA VAL A 12 12.71 31.30 -12.85
C VAL A 12 11.78 30.63 -13.85
N LYS A 13 12.28 29.59 -14.53
CA LYS A 13 11.46 28.61 -15.23
C LYS A 13 10.44 28.07 -14.23
N PRO A 14 9.12 28.03 -14.52
CA PRO A 14 8.18 27.37 -13.65
C PRO A 14 8.53 25.88 -13.67
N THR A 15 9.12 25.42 -12.58
CA THR A 15 9.42 24.02 -12.30
C THR A 15 8.13 23.21 -12.43
N GLY A 16 8.09 22.33 -13.43
CA GLY A 16 7.26 21.13 -13.50
C GLY A 16 5.75 21.33 -13.39
N SER A 17 5.09 21.64 -14.51
CA SER A 17 3.68 21.24 -14.66
C SER A 17 3.61 19.72 -14.57
N VAL A 18 2.99 19.20 -13.50
CA VAL A 18 2.70 17.75 -13.31
C VAL A 18 1.87 17.19 -14.48
N PHE A 19 1.18 18.08 -15.21
CA PHE A 19 0.35 17.77 -16.36
C PHE A 19 1.07 18.19 -17.64
N LEU A 20 2.06 17.39 -18.08
CA LEU A 20 2.50 17.38 -19.48
C LEU A 20 1.40 16.69 -20.30
N GLY A 21 1.07 17.21 -21.50
CA GLY A 21 -0.11 16.81 -22.27
C GLY A 21 -0.26 15.31 -22.52
N ASP A 22 0.83 14.54 -22.50
CA ASP A 22 0.85 13.09 -22.71
C ASP A 22 0.44 12.26 -21.48
N LEU A 23 0.26 12.88 -20.29
CA LEU A 23 -0.10 12.22 -19.02
C LEU A 23 -1.55 12.46 -18.59
N VAL A 24 -2.36 13.14 -19.42
CA VAL A 24 -3.77 13.43 -19.11
C VAL A 24 -4.63 12.21 -19.42
N VAL A 25 -5.24 11.61 -18.41
CA VAL A 25 -6.16 10.48 -18.61
C VAL A 25 -7.47 11.00 -19.18
N THR A 26 -7.76 10.68 -20.43
CA THR A 26 -8.99 11.11 -21.13
C THR A 26 -10.17 10.17 -20.91
N SER A 27 -9.91 8.94 -20.49
CA SER A 27 -10.93 7.98 -20.08
C SER A 27 -10.35 6.97 -19.10
N PHE A 28 -11.10 6.67 -18.04
CA PHE A 28 -10.81 5.53 -17.18
C PHE A 28 -11.59 4.32 -17.70
N PRO A 29 -10.92 3.29 -18.24
CA PRO A 29 -11.62 2.08 -18.66
C PRO A 29 -12.27 1.44 -17.43
N ARG A 30 -13.40 0.74 -17.65
CA ARG A 30 -14.01 -0.09 -16.62
C ARG A 30 -13.03 -1.20 -16.27
N HIS A 31 -12.29 -0.98 -15.19
CA HIS A 31 -11.54 -2.04 -14.54
C HIS A 31 -12.57 -2.93 -13.83
N GLU A 32 -12.44 -4.24 -13.95
CA GLU A 32 -13.14 -5.17 -13.06
C GLU A 32 -12.45 -5.11 -11.69
N VAL A 33 -12.71 -4.02 -10.95
CA VAL A 33 -12.26 -3.86 -9.57
C VAL A 33 -13.23 -4.61 -8.68
N VAL A 34 -12.69 -5.28 -7.66
CA VAL A 34 -13.50 -5.83 -6.58
C VAL A 34 -14.33 -4.69 -5.98
N LYS A 35 -15.63 -4.88 -5.74
CA LYS A 35 -16.43 -3.80 -5.15
C LYS A 35 -16.07 -3.61 -3.69
N LEU A 36 -16.07 -2.35 -3.23
CA LEU A 36 -15.86 -2.01 -1.84
C LEU A 36 -16.98 -2.60 -0.98
N ASP A 37 -16.61 -3.56 -0.14
CA ASP A 37 -17.48 -4.24 0.81
C ASP A 37 -16.67 -4.55 2.09
N THR A 38 -17.33 -4.89 3.19
CA THR A 38 -16.68 -5.11 4.50
C THR A 38 -15.57 -6.15 4.42
N ASP A 39 -15.81 -7.27 3.74
CA ASP A 39 -14.84 -8.37 3.65
C ASP A 39 -13.68 -8.08 2.69
N LEU A 40 -13.92 -7.21 1.72
CA LEU A 40 -13.08 -6.97 0.56
C LEU A 40 -12.37 -5.62 0.59
N PHE A 41 -12.64 -4.76 1.59
CA PHE A 41 -12.05 -3.43 1.74
C PHE A 41 -10.54 -3.44 1.52
N ILE A 42 -9.85 -4.38 2.15
CA ILE A 42 -8.41 -4.56 2.03
C ILE A 42 -7.95 -4.79 0.58
N GLN A 43 -8.63 -5.70 -0.13
CA GLN A 43 -8.28 -6.04 -1.51
C GLN A 43 -8.61 -4.88 -2.44
N TRP A 44 -9.76 -4.23 -2.23
CA TRP A 44 -10.17 -3.01 -2.92
C TRP A 44 -9.12 -1.91 -2.74
N GLN A 45 -8.74 -1.61 -1.50
CA GLN A 45 -7.77 -0.56 -1.16
C GLN A 45 -6.43 -0.80 -1.89
N GLN A 46 -5.94 -2.03 -1.90
CA GLN A 46 -4.70 -2.38 -2.59
C GLN A 46 -4.84 -2.27 -4.12
N GLN A 47 -5.92 -2.77 -4.71
CA GLN A 47 -6.16 -2.69 -6.15
C GLN A 47 -6.24 -1.24 -6.63
N ILE A 48 -6.99 -0.38 -5.94
CA ILE A 48 -7.10 1.04 -6.25
C ILE A 48 -5.70 1.70 -6.24
N ARG A 49 -4.89 1.47 -5.20
CA ARG A 49 -3.53 2.05 -5.14
C ARG A 49 -2.64 1.59 -6.29
N LEU A 50 -2.72 0.33 -6.69
CA LEU A 50 -1.93 -0.19 -7.81
C LEU A 50 -2.37 0.43 -9.15
N ILE A 51 -3.68 0.52 -9.38
CA ILE A 51 -4.24 1.15 -10.58
C ILE A 51 -3.80 2.62 -10.66
N LEU A 52 -4.00 3.39 -9.58
CA LEU A 52 -3.65 4.81 -9.58
C LEU A 52 -2.15 5.06 -9.69
N ARG A 53 -1.30 4.17 -9.16
CA ARG A 53 0.14 4.23 -9.45
C ARG A 53 0.45 3.98 -10.92
N GLY A 54 -0.22 3.01 -11.55
CA GLY A 54 -0.06 2.74 -12.98
C GLY A 54 -0.42 3.93 -13.86
N TYR A 55 -1.44 4.69 -13.48
CA TYR A 55 -1.84 5.93 -14.17
C TYR A 55 -1.07 7.18 -13.73
N GLY A 56 -0.23 7.11 -12.70
CA GLY A 56 0.43 8.30 -12.13
C GLY A 56 -0.53 9.24 -11.39
N LEU A 57 -1.71 8.77 -10.99
CA LEU A 57 -2.78 9.56 -10.36
C LEU A 57 -2.92 9.34 -8.86
N LEU A 58 -2.00 8.58 -8.24
CA LEU A 58 -2.00 8.34 -6.79
C LEU A 58 -2.02 9.65 -5.98
N GLY A 59 -1.42 10.71 -6.54
CA GLY A 59 -1.32 12.01 -5.91
C GLY A 59 -2.65 12.69 -5.56
N PHE A 60 -3.73 12.33 -6.25
CA PHE A 60 -5.08 12.82 -5.96
C PHE A 60 -5.67 12.24 -4.67
N ILE A 61 -5.28 11.02 -4.28
CA ILE A 61 -5.84 10.34 -3.10
C ILE A 61 -4.92 10.38 -1.87
N ASP A 62 -3.60 10.50 -2.06
CA ASP A 62 -2.64 10.63 -0.96
C ASP A 62 -2.32 12.09 -0.59
N GLY A 63 -2.87 13.05 -1.34
CA GLY A 63 -2.72 14.49 -1.11
C GLY A 63 -1.38 15.06 -1.55
N THR A 64 -0.54 14.30 -2.28
CA THR A 64 0.72 14.82 -2.80
C THR A 64 0.54 15.78 -3.97
N PHE A 65 -0.60 15.74 -4.68
CA PHE A 65 -0.93 16.75 -5.69
C PHE A 65 -1.62 17.96 -5.07
N THR A 66 -1.05 19.14 -5.31
CA THR A 66 -1.65 20.41 -4.92
C THR A 66 -2.44 21.00 -6.09
N ALA A 67 -3.69 21.40 -5.84
CA ALA A 67 -4.53 22.04 -6.84
C ALA A 67 -3.84 23.32 -7.37
N PRO A 68 -3.63 23.46 -8.70
CA PRO A 68 -3.06 24.67 -9.27
C PRO A 68 -3.96 25.89 -9.02
N PRO A 69 -3.39 27.11 -8.93
CA PRO A 69 -4.19 28.33 -8.84
C PRO A 69 -5.15 28.45 -10.02
N ARG A 70 -6.41 28.83 -9.76
CA ARG A 70 -7.44 28.97 -10.81
C ARG A 70 -7.12 30.07 -11.82
N PHE A 71 -6.43 31.11 -11.39
CA PHE A 71 -6.02 32.23 -12.21
C PHE A 71 -4.52 32.44 -12.10
N VAL A 72 -3.89 32.74 -13.23
CA VAL A 72 -2.46 33.07 -13.33
C VAL A 72 -2.30 34.38 -14.08
N GLN A 73 -1.22 35.10 -13.81
CA GLN A 73 -0.93 36.34 -14.50
C GLN A 73 -0.31 36.05 -15.87
N SER A 74 -0.90 36.62 -16.92
CA SER A 74 -0.40 36.56 -18.29
C SER A 74 0.76 37.54 -18.50
N PHE A 75 1.48 37.41 -19.62
CA PHE A 75 2.63 38.26 -19.97
C PHE A 75 2.29 39.75 -20.07
N ASP A 76 1.04 40.08 -20.35
CA ASP A 76 0.46 41.43 -20.39
C ASP A 76 0.00 41.94 -19.01
N GLY A 77 0.21 41.16 -17.95
CA GLY A 77 -0.19 41.49 -16.59
C GLY A 77 -1.66 41.18 -16.26
N ALA A 78 -2.46 40.70 -17.21
CA ALA A 78 -3.86 40.35 -16.99
C ALA A 78 -4.01 39.02 -16.24
N LEU A 79 -5.05 38.89 -15.40
CA LEU A 79 -5.43 37.62 -14.79
C LEU A 79 -6.17 36.76 -15.80
N VAL A 80 -5.62 35.60 -16.12
CA VAL A 80 -6.23 34.62 -17.05
C VAL A 80 -6.46 33.29 -16.34
N THR A 81 -7.45 32.53 -16.81
CA THR A 81 -7.73 31.18 -16.30
C THR A 81 -6.53 30.28 -16.53
N ASN A 82 -6.15 29.51 -15.52
CA ASN A 82 -5.06 28.56 -15.59
C ASN A 82 -5.53 27.25 -16.23
N PRO A 83 -5.04 26.87 -17.43
CA PRO A 83 -5.41 25.60 -18.05
C PRO A 83 -5.07 24.38 -17.19
N SER A 84 -3.99 24.46 -16.39
CA SER A 84 -3.60 23.37 -15.48
C SER A 84 -4.61 23.16 -14.35
N ALA A 85 -5.29 24.21 -13.90
CA ALA A 85 -6.36 24.07 -12.90
C ALA A 85 -7.57 23.35 -13.50
N SER A 86 -7.95 23.69 -14.74
CA SER A 86 -9.03 22.99 -15.44
C SER A 86 -8.72 21.51 -15.69
N ILE A 87 -7.47 21.19 -16.05
CA ILE A 87 -7.03 19.80 -16.23
C ILE A 87 -7.05 19.06 -14.90
N PHE A 88 -6.56 19.68 -13.81
CA PHE A 88 -6.59 19.10 -12.47
C PHE A 88 -8.02 18.75 -12.06
N ASP A 89 -8.95 19.72 -12.17
CA ASP A 89 -10.36 19.53 -11.85
C ASP A 89 -10.99 18.43 -12.72
N GLN A 90 -10.65 18.37 -14.00
CA GLN A 90 -11.12 17.31 -14.89
C GLN A 90 -10.64 15.93 -14.44
N GLN A 91 -9.35 15.78 -14.12
CA GLN A 91 -8.78 14.51 -13.66
C GLN A 91 -9.40 14.06 -12.35
N ASP A 92 -9.54 14.97 -11.38
CA ASP A 92 -10.13 14.66 -10.07
C ASP A 92 -11.59 14.25 -10.20
N ASN A 93 -12.39 14.96 -11.01
CA ASN A 93 -13.80 14.61 -11.23
C ASN A 93 -13.98 13.25 -11.91
N LEU A 94 -13.16 12.95 -12.93
CA LEU A 94 -13.16 11.64 -13.59
C LEU A 94 -12.79 10.53 -12.62
N LEU A 95 -11.76 10.75 -11.81
CA LEU A 95 -11.31 9.79 -10.82
C LEU A 95 -12.35 9.59 -9.72
N THR A 96 -12.99 10.66 -9.24
CA THR A 96 -14.09 10.64 -8.27
C THR A 96 -15.24 9.78 -8.78
N SER A 97 -15.70 10.05 -10.01
CA SER A 97 -16.77 9.27 -10.64
C SER A 97 -16.38 7.79 -10.79
N TRP A 98 -15.13 7.49 -11.15
CA TRP A 98 -14.65 6.13 -11.26
C TRP A 98 -14.59 5.44 -9.89
N LEU A 99 -14.04 6.07 -8.86
CA LEU A 99 -13.97 5.51 -7.51
C LEU A 99 -15.36 5.20 -6.97
N LEU A 100 -16.32 6.11 -7.11
CA LEU A 100 -17.72 5.89 -6.71
C LEU A 100 -18.33 4.66 -7.41
N SER A 101 -17.96 4.38 -8.67
CA SER A 101 -18.43 3.19 -9.40
C SER A 101 -17.90 1.87 -8.84
N THR A 102 -16.80 1.91 -8.08
CA THR A 102 -16.21 0.73 -7.41
C THR A 102 -16.83 0.46 -6.04
N ILE A 103 -17.72 1.33 -5.55
CA ILE A 103 -18.35 1.18 -4.24
C ILE A 103 -19.59 0.29 -4.35
N SER A 104 -19.78 -0.64 -3.41
CA SER A 104 -21.00 -1.44 -3.36
C SER A 104 -22.22 -0.57 -3.06
N SER A 105 -23.36 -0.91 -3.64
CA SER A 105 -24.60 -0.15 -3.46
C SER A 105 -25.06 -0.04 -2.00
N SER A 106 -24.66 -0.97 -1.15
CA SER A 106 -24.88 -0.96 0.30
C SER A 106 -24.23 0.23 1.01
N PHE A 107 -23.13 0.76 0.48
CA PHE A 107 -22.37 1.84 1.11
C PHE A 107 -22.49 3.19 0.40
N LEU A 108 -23.03 3.24 -0.83
CA LEU A 108 -23.12 4.48 -1.62
C LEU A 108 -23.80 5.64 -0.90
N SER A 109 -24.78 5.38 -0.03
CA SER A 109 -25.45 6.42 0.78
C SER A 109 -24.51 7.14 1.74
N SER A 110 -23.39 6.54 2.12
CA SER A 110 -22.38 7.19 2.96
C SER A 110 -21.57 8.23 2.18
N PHE A 111 -21.50 8.11 0.84
CA PHE A 111 -20.65 8.92 -0.03
C PHE A 111 -21.40 10.07 -0.73
N THR A 112 -22.55 10.51 -0.23
CA THR A 112 -23.36 11.54 -0.92
C THR A 112 -22.72 12.92 -0.96
N ASP A 113 -21.86 13.24 0.01
CA ASP A 113 -21.31 14.59 0.19
C ASP A 113 -19.89 14.75 -0.36
N VAL A 114 -19.25 13.67 -0.82
CA VAL A 114 -17.87 13.68 -1.35
C VAL A 114 -17.78 14.50 -2.63
N GLN A 115 -16.72 15.30 -2.76
CA GLN A 115 -16.51 16.18 -3.92
C GLN A 115 -15.29 15.81 -4.74
N THR A 116 -14.29 15.19 -4.10
CA THR A 116 -12.98 14.89 -4.70
C THR A 116 -12.65 13.41 -4.57
N ALA A 117 -11.65 12.95 -5.34
CA ALA A 117 -11.18 11.56 -5.23
C ALA A 117 -10.58 11.30 -3.85
N GLY A 118 -9.92 12.32 -3.28
CA GLY A 118 -9.42 12.31 -1.92
C GLY A 118 -10.52 12.11 -0.88
N ASP A 119 -11.68 12.77 -1.02
CA ASP A 119 -12.81 12.60 -0.12
C ASP A 119 -13.33 11.16 -0.13
N VAL A 120 -13.50 10.58 -1.33
CA VAL A 120 -13.92 9.18 -1.49
C VAL A 120 -12.92 8.25 -0.79
N TRP A 121 -11.62 8.48 -1.01
CA TRP A 121 -10.57 7.68 -0.38
C TRP A 121 -10.62 7.77 1.14
N ILE A 122 -10.65 8.98 1.71
CA ILE A 122 -10.69 9.21 3.15
C ILE A 122 -11.93 8.57 3.77
N MET A 123 -13.10 8.78 3.18
CA MET A 123 -14.35 8.25 3.67
C MET A 123 -14.37 6.71 3.68
N ALA A 124 -13.90 6.07 2.61
CA ALA A 124 -13.77 4.62 2.56
C ALA A 124 -12.83 4.11 3.68
N ASN A 125 -11.67 4.74 3.85
CA ASN A 125 -10.74 4.33 4.91
C ASN A 125 -11.36 4.49 6.31
N ASN A 126 -12.11 5.56 6.56
CA ASN A 126 -12.74 5.80 7.86
C ASN A 126 -13.85 4.79 8.16
N LEU A 127 -14.68 4.46 7.18
CA LEU A 127 -15.78 3.49 7.35
C LEU A 127 -15.27 2.11 7.78
N PHE A 128 -14.14 1.67 7.23
CA PHE A 128 -13.61 0.33 7.45
C PHE A 128 -12.37 0.29 8.36
N ALA A 129 -12.00 1.41 8.98
CA ALA A 129 -10.80 1.50 9.83
C ALA A 129 -10.84 0.53 11.01
N ALA A 130 -11.97 0.48 11.73
CA ALA A 130 -12.14 -0.35 12.92
C ALA A 130 -12.09 -1.85 12.57
N ASP A 131 -12.87 -2.27 11.58
CA ASP A 131 -12.93 -3.67 11.15
C ASP A 131 -11.59 -4.16 10.58
N THR A 132 -10.92 -3.30 9.80
CA THR A 132 -9.59 -3.59 9.27
C THR A 132 -8.57 -3.76 10.39
N THR A 133 -8.57 -2.86 11.37
CA THR A 133 -7.64 -2.92 12.51
C THR A 133 -7.92 -4.18 13.34
N ALA A 134 -9.17 -4.51 13.59
CA ALA A 134 -9.56 -5.73 14.31
C ALA A 134 -9.11 -6.99 13.56
N LYS A 135 -9.34 -7.06 12.24
CA LYS A 135 -8.92 -8.19 11.38
C LYS A 135 -7.41 -8.34 11.33
N GLN A 136 -6.67 -7.23 11.16
CA GLN A 136 -5.21 -7.23 11.22
C GLN A 136 -4.71 -7.73 12.59
N SER A 137 -5.30 -7.24 13.69
CA SER A 137 -4.95 -7.68 15.03
C SER A 137 -5.22 -9.17 15.24
N GLN A 138 -6.36 -9.67 14.75
CA GLN A 138 -6.71 -11.09 14.80
C GLN A 138 -5.70 -11.95 14.04
N LEU A 139 -5.38 -11.59 12.78
CA LEU A 139 -4.40 -12.31 11.97
C LEU A 139 -3.01 -12.31 12.62
N ARG A 140 -2.63 -11.18 13.23
CA ARG A 140 -1.34 -11.06 13.92
C ARG A 140 -1.29 -11.91 15.19
N HIS A 141 -2.38 -11.94 15.95
CA HIS A 141 -2.50 -12.84 17.09
C HIS A 141 -2.44 -14.31 16.65
N GLU A 142 -3.12 -14.69 15.57
CA GLU A 142 -3.06 -16.04 15.00
C GLU A 142 -1.63 -16.41 14.58
N LEU A 143 -0.92 -15.49 13.92
CA LEU A 143 0.48 -15.68 13.53
C LEU A 143 1.38 -15.95 14.74
N HIS A 144 1.30 -15.13 15.79
CA HIS A 144 2.16 -15.24 16.98
C HIS A 144 1.76 -16.38 17.92
N SER A 145 0.50 -16.83 17.87
CA SER A 145 0.02 -17.99 18.64
C SER A 145 0.20 -19.32 17.90
N LEU A 146 0.54 -19.30 16.62
CA LEU A 146 0.79 -20.50 15.83
C LEU A 146 1.94 -21.32 16.42
N ARG A 147 1.71 -22.62 16.58
CA ARG A 147 2.71 -23.61 17.00
C ARG A 147 2.79 -24.71 15.96
N LYS A 148 3.97 -25.31 15.78
CA LYS A 148 4.17 -26.52 14.96
C LYS A 148 3.24 -27.63 15.47
N GLY A 149 3.30 -27.91 16.77
CA GLY A 149 2.59 -29.04 17.37
C GLY A 149 2.89 -30.34 16.62
N ASN A 150 1.83 -31.01 16.16
CA ASN A 150 1.92 -32.27 15.41
C ASN A 150 2.01 -32.07 13.88
N LEU A 151 2.14 -30.84 13.40
CA LEU A 151 2.32 -30.56 11.96
C LEU A 151 3.75 -30.93 11.54
N SER A 152 3.92 -31.27 10.25
CA SER A 152 5.24 -31.27 9.64
C SER A 152 5.80 -29.85 9.53
N ILE A 153 7.12 -29.71 9.43
CA ILE A 153 7.76 -28.40 9.23
C ILE A 153 7.22 -27.72 7.97
N GLN A 154 7.02 -28.45 6.87
CA GLN A 154 6.47 -27.90 5.64
C GLN A 154 5.08 -27.28 5.85
N LEU A 155 4.14 -28.03 6.46
CA LEU A 155 2.78 -27.53 6.71
C LEU A 155 2.76 -26.35 7.69
N TYR A 156 3.64 -26.37 8.69
CA TYR A 156 3.78 -25.27 9.64
C TYR A 156 4.27 -23.99 8.93
N VAL A 157 5.31 -24.10 8.10
CA VAL A 157 5.86 -22.99 7.32
C VAL A 157 4.85 -22.44 6.32
N ASP A 158 4.07 -23.29 5.66
CA ASP A 158 3.03 -22.85 4.72
C ASP A 158 1.93 -22.04 5.42
N LYS A 159 1.54 -22.43 6.64
CA LYS A 159 0.61 -21.64 7.46
C LYS A 159 1.18 -20.27 7.83
N ILE A 160 2.46 -20.19 8.24
CA ILE A 160 3.14 -18.91 8.49
C ILE A 160 3.12 -18.04 7.24
N LYS A 161 3.51 -18.59 6.09
CA LYS A 161 3.54 -17.87 4.80
C LYS A 161 2.15 -17.36 4.42
N THR A 162 1.11 -18.17 4.61
CA THR A 162 -0.28 -17.80 4.34
C THR A 162 -0.73 -16.63 5.22
N LEU A 163 -0.50 -16.69 6.53
CA LEU A 163 -0.85 -15.60 7.45
C LEU A 163 -0.06 -14.32 7.14
N CYS A 164 1.23 -14.43 6.81
CA CYS A 164 2.04 -13.29 6.38
C CYS A 164 1.52 -12.68 5.08
N ALA A 165 1.05 -13.48 4.13
CA ALA A 165 0.44 -13.01 2.89
C ALA A 165 -0.89 -12.29 3.15
N LEU A 166 -1.72 -12.79 4.08
CA LEU A 166 -2.97 -12.12 4.49
C LEU A 166 -2.70 -10.80 5.22
N LEU A 167 -1.68 -10.75 6.07
CA LEU A 167 -1.22 -9.53 6.74
C LEU A 167 -0.66 -8.50 5.74
N ALA A 168 0.15 -8.95 4.78
CA ALA A 168 0.64 -8.08 3.70
C ALA A 168 -0.48 -7.56 2.81
N ALA A 169 -1.44 -8.43 2.45
CA ALA A 169 -2.62 -8.04 1.69
C ALA A 169 -3.42 -6.98 2.44
N SER A 170 -3.60 -7.15 3.76
CA SER A 170 -4.28 -6.19 4.65
C SER A 170 -3.51 -4.92 4.98
N GLY A 171 -2.36 -4.67 4.35
CA GLY A 171 -1.60 -3.45 4.56
C GLY A 171 -0.76 -3.44 5.85
N SER A 172 -0.62 -4.59 6.52
CA SER A 172 0.21 -4.78 7.72
C SER A 172 1.29 -5.85 7.49
N PRO A 173 2.22 -5.65 6.53
CA PRO A 173 3.19 -6.68 6.16
C PRO A 173 4.13 -7.07 7.31
N THR A 174 4.40 -8.37 7.42
CA THR A 174 5.36 -8.95 8.38
C THR A 174 6.79 -8.83 7.85
N SER A 175 7.70 -8.30 8.67
CA SER A 175 9.13 -8.20 8.33
C SER A 175 9.80 -9.59 8.31
N GLU A 176 10.94 -9.73 7.63
CA GLU A 176 11.66 -11.00 7.61
C GLU A 176 12.12 -11.43 9.02
N ALA A 177 12.63 -10.48 9.81
CA ALA A 177 13.03 -10.74 11.19
C ALA A 177 11.87 -11.27 12.04
N GLU A 178 10.67 -10.69 11.89
CA GLU A 178 9.49 -11.15 12.60
C GLU A 178 9.07 -12.57 12.15
N ARG A 179 9.16 -12.89 10.85
CA ARG A 179 8.89 -14.25 10.35
C ARG A 179 9.82 -15.28 10.98
N THR A 180 11.10 -14.95 11.11
CA THR A 180 12.10 -15.83 11.75
C THR A 180 11.78 -16.02 13.23
N VAL A 181 11.43 -14.95 13.94
CA VAL A 181 11.03 -15.03 15.36
C VAL A 181 9.79 -15.91 15.53
N VAL A 182 8.74 -15.70 14.72
CA VAL A 182 7.51 -16.51 14.76
C VAL A 182 7.80 -17.98 14.48
N LEU A 183 8.62 -18.26 13.47
CA LEU A 183 9.00 -19.62 13.09
C LEU A 183 9.69 -20.33 14.25
N LEU A 184 10.68 -19.71 14.89
CA LEU A 184 11.43 -20.30 16.00
C LEU A 184 10.58 -20.46 17.26
N ALA A 185 9.75 -19.45 17.59
CA ALA A 185 8.93 -19.43 18.80
C ALA A 185 7.84 -20.51 18.82
N GLY A 186 7.45 -21.04 17.65
CA GLY A 186 6.44 -22.09 17.56
C GLY A 186 6.98 -23.51 17.42
N LEU A 187 8.31 -23.70 17.43
CA LEU A 187 8.91 -25.03 17.41
C LEU A 187 8.77 -25.74 18.77
N SER A 188 8.69 -27.06 18.72
CA SER A 188 8.71 -27.96 19.87
C SER A 188 10.13 -28.12 20.43
N SER A 189 10.24 -28.64 21.65
CA SER A 189 11.53 -28.82 22.35
C SER A 189 12.52 -29.72 21.62
N GLU A 190 12.05 -30.56 20.69
CA GLU A 190 12.89 -31.40 19.83
C GLU A 190 13.81 -30.58 18.89
N PHE A 191 13.50 -29.29 18.66
CA PHE A 191 14.30 -28.40 17.82
C PHE A 191 15.18 -27.41 18.62
N GLU A 192 15.27 -27.53 19.96
CA GLU A 192 15.99 -26.57 20.83
C GLU A 192 17.45 -26.32 20.42
N ALA A 193 18.15 -27.35 19.93
CA ALA A 193 19.51 -27.19 19.42
C ALA A 193 19.59 -26.21 18.24
N ILE A 194 18.62 -26.26 17.33
CA ILE A 194 18.53 -25.37 16.17
C ILE A 194 18.10 -23.96 16.62
N VAL A 195 17.12 -23.87 17.53
CA VAL A 195 16.66 -22.59 18.10
C VAL A 195 17.79 -21.85 18.81
N SER A 196 18.56 -22.56 19.64
CA SER A 196 19.71 -22.01 20.36
C SER A 196 20.81 -21.54 19.41
N HIS A 197 21.16 -22.37 18.41
CA HIS A 197 22.14 -21.99 17.39
C HIS A 197 21.70 -20.75 16.59
N ALA A 198 20.43 -20.69 16.18
CA ALA A 198 19.89 -19.54 15.46
C ALA A 198 19.86 -18.26 16.32
N SER A 199 19.59 -18.39 17.63
CA SER A 199 19.53 -17.25 18.56
C SER A 199 20.90 -16.69 18.93
N LEU A 200 21.94 -17.53 18.93
CA LEU A 200 23.32 -17.15 19.23
C LEU A 200 24.09 -16.66 17.99
N SER A 201 23.54 -16.87 16.79
CA SER A 201 24.17 -16.45 15.55
C SER A 201 24.26 -14.91 15.48
N PRO A 202 25.46 -14.32 15.28
CA PRO A 202 25.63 -12.87 15.18
C PRO A 202 25.01 -12.29 13.90
N VAL A 203 24.68 -13.15 12.92
CA VAL A 203 23.98 -12.79 11.69
C VAL A 203 22.63 -13.48 11.69
N SER A 204 21.55 -12.70 11.56
CA SER A 204 20.19 -13.24 11.40
C SER A 204 20.15 -14.10 10.14
N LEU A 205 19.88 -15.39 10.29
CA LEU A 205 19.72 -16.29 9.16
C LEU A 205 18.49 -15.86 8.33
N PRO A 206 18.60 -15.83 6.99
CA PRO A 206 17.45 -15.62 6.12
C PRO A 206 16.37 -16.67 6.39
N PHE A 207 15.10 -16.26 6.29
CA PHE A 207 13.97 -17.13 6.63
C PHE A 207 14.03 -18.48 5.89
N GLN A 208 14.37 -18.45 4.60
CA GLN A 208 14.41 -19.67 3.78
C GLN A 208 15.52 -20.64 4.18
N GLN A 209 16.71 -20.14 4.55
CA GLN A 209 17.81 -21.01 4.99
C GLN A 209 17.47 -21.73 6.29
N LEU A 210 16.77 -21.04 7.20
CA LEU A 210 16.29 -21.63 8.45
C LEU A 210 15.24 -22.73 8.17
N VAL A 211 14.30 -22.48 7.25
CA VAL A 211 13.31 -23.47 6.81
C VAL A 211 14.00 -24.71 6.24
N ASP A 212 14.99 -24.54 5.37
CA ASP A 212 15.69 -25.65 4.74
C ASP A 212 16.40 -26.53 5.80
N ALA A 213 17.07 -25.89 6.77
CA ALA A 213 17.72 -26.59 7.88
C ALA A 213 16.73 -27.38 8.77
N LEU A 214 15.54 -26.83 9.02
CA LEU A 214 14.49 -27.49 9.80
C LEU A 214 13.91 -28.69 9.06
N ILE A 215 13.69 -28.58 7.75
CA ILE A 215 13.21 -29.69 6.90
C ILE A 215 14.24 -30.82 6.88
N GLU A 216 15.52 -30.48 6.71
CA GLU A 216 16.60 -31.49 6.70
C GLU A 216 16.70 -32.22 8.05
N TYR A 217 16.55 -31.48 9.16
CA TYR A 217 16.53 -32.05 10.49
C TYR A 217 15.33 -33.00 10.71
N GLU A 218 14.12 -32.58 10.30
CA GLU A 218 12.91 -33.41 10.38
C GLU A 218 13.08 -34.71 9.58
N ALA A 219 13.63 -34.64 8.36
CA ALA A 219 13.90 -35.82 7.53
C ALA A 219 14.90 -36.78 8.21
N ARG A 220 15.96 -36.25 8.83
CA ARG A 220 16.95 -37.06 9.57
C ARG A 220 16.36 -37.76 10.79
N GLN A 221 15.44 -37.12 11.52
CA GLN A 221 14.75 -37.76 12.65
C GLN A 221 13.85 -38.92 12.18
N ILE A 222 13.11 -38.75 11.08
CA ILE A 222 12.23 -39.80 10.54
C ILE A 222 13.03 -41.02 10.07
N CYS A 223 14.21 -40.83 9.47
CA CYS A 223 15.07 -41.95 9.03
C CYS A 223 15.79 -42.69 10.18
N SER A 224 15.78 -42.13 11.39
CA SER A 224 16.45 -42.72 12.57
C SER A 224 15.57 -43.64 13.42
N ILE A 225 14.31 -43.83 12.99
CA ILE A 225 13.29 -44.69 13.60
C ILE A 225 13.06 -45.91 12.70
#